data_AF-A0A3P7IHC3-F1
#
_entry.id   AF-A0A3P7IHC3-F1
#
_cell.length_a   1.000
_cell.length_b   1.000
_cell.length_c   1.000
_cell.angle_alpha   90.00
_cell.angle_beta   90.00
_cell.angle_gamma   90.00
#
_symmetry.space_group_name_H-M   'P 1'
#
loop_
_entity.id
_entity.type
_entity.pdbx_description
1 polymer ?
#
loop_
_entity_poly.entity_id
_entity_poly.type
_entity_poly.pdbx_seq_one_letter_code
_entity_poly.pdbx_strand_id
1 'polypeptide(L)'
;MKRRSPLLGLFLIADVAISILAMGFYSSSWNFDFDLIIKNLLFLDGYNYFTNPIDFLLLAILRLALVVVAVVLITLHYENVATTMFMPMLGVATFCYSYTLVKFLAFSEDVQMLYYPGVWFSIIWSILAALLFALVWYFILTAHEFDYQRLVSERFNSVNRTTSTVETAADRNSSDSVSEHLIEDISPKRISTLDHVFALLRYCRYHWFWFTLGFIFLVVYAIARVFIPKYTGDVISNIVKKAGVAALIHSVLIMGALTMISTFFGGLRGGCFDYATALVSRQVRMDLFRSLVHQEIGFFDITKSGIGEMVSRLTSDCQTMSTTVSTNLNVFLRNGVMLIGAMVFMFVMSWRLSL
;
A
#
# COMPACT_ATOMS: atom_id res chain seq x y z
N MET A 1 14.11 -5.19 -26.49
CA MET A 1 14.24 -6.59 -26.00
C MET A 1 15.68 -7.09 -25.83
N LYS A 2 16.57 -7.04 -26.84
CA LYS A 2 17.92 -7.68 -26.81
C LYS A 2 18.90 -7.23 -25.71
N ARG A 3 18.69 -6.07 -25.08
CA ARG A 3 19.60 -5.51 -24.06
C ARG A 3 19.22 -5.86 -22.61
N ARG A 4 18.03 -6.46 -22.38
CA ARG A 4 17.44 -6.68 -21.05
C ARG A 4 17.56 -8.11 -20.53
N SER A 5 17.76 -9.10 -21.42
CA SER A 5 17.89 -10.52 -21.06
C SER A 5 19.14 -10.92 -20.27
N PRO A 6 20.35 -10.34 -20.45
CA PRO A 6 21.53 -10.85 -19.76
C PRO A 6 21.55 -10.49 -18.27
N LEU A 7 21.03 -9.32 -17.89
CA LEU A 7 20.95 -8.89 -16.48
C LEU A 7 19.99 -9.77 -15.67
N LEU A 8 18.88 -10.16 -16.28
CA LEU A 8 17.86 -10.99 -15.66
C LEU A 8 18.36 -12.44 -15.49
N GLY A 9 19.08 -12.97 -16.49
CA GLY A 9 19.77 -14.25 -16.36
C GLY A 9 20.87 -14.25 -15.27
N LEU A 10 21.66 -13.18 -15.19
CA LEU A 10 22.72 -13.04 -14.17
C LEU A 10 22.15 -13.01 -12.76
N PHE A 11 21.08 -12.23 -12.54
CA PHE A 11 20.39 -12.19 -11.25
C PHE A 11 19.86 -13.57 -10.83
N LEU A 12 19.25 -14.33 -11.75
CA LEU A 12 18.70 -15.65 -11.45
C LEU A 12 19.76 -16.68 -11.09
N ILE A 13 20.86 -16.70 -11.85
CA ILE A 13 21.98 -17.60 -11.57
C ILE A 13 22.59 -17.25 -10.22
N ALA A 14 22.77 -15.95 -9.93
CA ALA A 14 23.27 -15.49 -8.65
C ALA A 14 22.33 -15.85 -7.48
N ASP A 15 21.01 -15.70 -7.65
CA ASP A 15 20.02 -15.97 -6.59
C ASP A 15 20.05 -17.43 -6.13
N VAL A 16 20.04 -18.37 -7.08
CA VAL A 16 20.12 -19.80 -6.77
C VAL A 16 21.52 -20.19 -6.30
N ALA A 17 22.59 -19.72 -6.95
CA ALA A 17 23.96 -20.07 -6.58
C ALA A 17 24.31 -19.60 -5.16
N ILE A 18 23.94 -18.36 -4.81
CA ILE A 18 24.25 -17.81 -3.48
C ILE A 18 23.39 -18.49 -2.41
N SER A 19 22.14 -18.86 -2.72
CA SER A 19 21.30 -19.66 -1.81
C SER A 19 21.87 -21.07 -1.56
N ILE A 20 22.48 -21.70 -2.56
CA ILE A 20 23.15 -23.01 -2.42
C ILE A 20 24.47 -22.87 -1.64
N LEU A 21 25.28 -21.87 -1.97
CA LEU A 21 26.55 -21.61 -1.28
C LEU A 21 26.34 -21.29 0.21
N ALA A 22 25.25 -20.59 0.54
CA ALA A 22 24.88 -20.31 1.93
C ALA A 22 24.74 -21.58 2.78
N MET A 23 24.26 -22.69 2.19
CA MET A 23 24.08 -23.96 2.88
C MET A 23 25.40 -24.63 3.30
N GLY A 24 26.50 -24.33 2.59
CA GLY A 24 27.83 -24.87 2.91
C GLY A 24 28.49 -24.25 4.14
N PHE A 25 27.88 -23.20 4.70
CA PHE A 25 28.35 -22.48 5.90
C PHE A 25 27.48 -22.73 7.14
N TYR A 26 26.68 -23.80 7.15
CA TYR A 26 25.87 -24.22 8.31
C TYR A 26 26.69 -25.07 9.30
N SER A 27 27.88 -24.60 9.66
CA SER A 27 28.73 -25.20 10.69
C SER A 27 29.22 -24.13 11.67
N SER A 28 29.67 -24.53 12.86
CA SER A 28 30.23 -23.59 13.86
C SER A 28 31.56 -22.98 13.41
N SER A 29 32.18 -23.52 12.35
CA SER A 29 33.43 -23.03 11.79
C SER A 29 33.16 -22.20 10.54
N TRP A 30 34.07 -21.30 10.21
CA TRP A 30 34.02 -20.56 8.94
C TRP A 30 34.48 -21.41 7.73
N ASN A 31 34.70 -22.70 7.94
CA ASN A 31 35.09 -23.62 6.88
C ASN A 31 33.87 -24.02 6.07
N PHE A 32 34.06 -24.03 4.75
CA PHE A 32 33.04 -24.41 3.79
C PHE A 32 33.02 -25.93 3.62
N ASP A 33 31.89 -26.56 3.94
CA ASP A 33 31.71 -28.01 3.84
C ASP A 33 30.71 -28.38 2.74
N PHE A 34 31.20 -29.05 1.69
CA PHE A 34 30.36 -29.54 0.58
C PHE A 34 29.39 -30.65 1.02
N ASP A 35 29.80 -31.48 1.99
CA ASP A 35 28.95 -32.57 2.51
C ASP A 35 27.68 -32.04 3.18
N LEU A 36 27.75 -30.86 3.81
CA LEU A 36 26.61 -30.19 4.43
C LEU A 36 25.55 -29.75 3.39
N ILE A 37 25.98 -29.35 2.20
CA ILE A 37 25.06 -29.00 1.11
C ILE A 37 24.31 -30.24 0.64
N ILE A 38 25.03 -31.34 0.40
CA ILE A 38 24.43 -32.60 -0.05
C ILE A 38 23.47 -33.13 1.01
N LYS A 39 23.88 -33.05 2.29
CA LYS A 39 23.08 -33.48 3.44
C LYS A 39 21.77 -32.71 3.58
N ASN A 40 21.84 -31.38 3.45
CA ASN A 40 20.66 -30.50 3.50
C ASN A 40 19.76 -30.64 2.27
N LEU A 41 20.32 -30.96 1.09
CA LEU A 41 19.58 -31.10 -0.16
C LEU A 41 18.85 -32.47 -0.28
N LEU A 42 19.48 -33.55 0.19
CA LEU A 42 18.94 -34.92 0.12
C LEU A 42 18.12 -35.34 1.35
N PHE A 43 17.87 -34.42 2.29
CA PHE A 43 17.10 -34.68 3.51
C PHE A 43 17.60 -35.90 4.32
N LEU A 44 18.92 -36.13 4.34
CA LEU A 44 19.49 -37.34 4.96
C LEU A 44 19.20 -37.45 6.48
N ASP A 45 18.99 -36.32 7.16
CA ASP A 45 18.62 -36.26 8.59
C ASP A 45 17.12 -36.00 8.83
N GLY A 46 16.29 -35.97 7.78
CA GLY A 46 14.88 -35.56 7.85
C GLY A 46 14.67 -34.04 7.86
N TYR A 47 13.42 -33.60 7.67
CA TYR A 47 13.06 -32.17 7.64
C TYR A 47 12.67 -31.66 9.02
N ASN A 48 13.48 -30.75 9.58
CA ASN A 48 13.15 -29.99 10.77
C ASN A 48 13.08 -28.50 10.45
N TYR A 49 11.95 -27.87 10.79
CA TYR A 49 11.71 -26.46 10.51
C TYR A 49 12.68 -25.51 11.24
N PHE A 50 13.18 -25.90 12.40
CA PHE A 50 14.08 -25.07 13.21
C PHE A 50 15.55 -25.16 12.82
N THR A 51 15.95 -26.15 12.01
CA THR A 51 17.37 -26.39 11.71
C THR A 51 17.68 -26.30 10.23
N ASN A 52 16.76 -26.72 9.35
CA ASN A 52 17.08 -26.89 7.95
C ASN A 52 16.95 -25.59 7.15
N PRO A 53 17.94 -25.25 6.30
CA PRO A 53 17.92 -24.05 5.47
C PRO A 53 17.26 -24.22 4.11
N ILE A 54 16.74 -25.41 3.81
CA ILE A 54 16.18 -25.77 2.50
C ILE A 54 15.07 -24.81 2.02
N ASP A 55 14.36 -24.18 2.96
CA ASP A 55 13.31 -23.23 2.65
C ASP A 55 13.81 -22.01 1.87
N PHE A 56 15.05 -21.55 2.07
CA PHE A 56 15.61 -20.45 1.29
C PHE A 56 15.84 -20.84 -0.17
N LEU A 57 16.25 -22.09 -0.42
CA LEU A 57 16.36 -22.62 -1.77
C LEU A 57 14.98 -22.77 -2.42
N LEU A 58 13.97 -23.20 -1.66
CA LEU A 58 12.59 -23.27 -2.15
C LEU A 58 12.08 -21.88 -2.56
N LEU A 59 12.35 -20.85 -1.75
CA LEU A 59 12.04 -19.46 -2.11
C LEU A 59 12.80 -18.99 -3.36
N ALA A 60 14.08 -19.35 -3.51
CA ALA A 60 14.86 -19.02 -4.71
C ALA A 60 14.30 -19.72 -5.97
N ILE A 61 13.91 -21.00 -5.86
CA ILE A 61 13.27 -21.76 -6.95
C ILE A 61 11.91 -21.14 -7.30
N LEU A 62 11.11 -20.75 -6.31
CA LEU A 62 9.83 -20.06 -6.53
C LEU A 62 10.04 -18.76 -7.32
N ARG A 63 11.01 -17.92 -6.93
CA ARG A 63 11.36 -16.69 -7.65
C ARG A 63 11.81 -17.01 -9.08
N LEU A 64 12.65 -18.03 -9.26
CA LEU A 64 13.11 -18.47 -10.58
C LEU A 64 11.95 -18.91 -11.48
N ALA A 65 11.04 -19.73 -10.96
CA ALA A 65 9.88 -20.20 -11.71
C ALA A 65 9.00 -19.02 -12.18
N LEU A 66 8.75 -18.04 -11.32
CA LEU A 66 7.91 -16.91 -11.66
C LEU A 66 8.59 -15.94 -12.66
N VAL A 67 9.90 -15.77 -12.58
CA VAL A 67 10.64 -15.00 -13.59
C VAL A 67 10.66 -15.73 -14.94
N VAL A 68 10.81 -17.06 -14.96
CA VAL A 68 10.70 -17.85 -16.19
C VAL A 68 9.32 -17.70 -16.82
N VAL A 69 8.24 -17.78 -16.03
CA VAL A 69 6.87 -17.50 -16.51
C VAL A 69 6.78 -16.12 -17.13
N ALA A 70 7.39 -15.10 -16.50
CA ALA A 70 7.46 -13.76 -17.05
C ALA A 70 8.17 -13.70 -18.41
N VAL A 71 9.33 -14.34 -18.53
CA VAL A 71 10.09 -14.40 -19.79
C VAL A 71 9.26 -15.09 -20.87
N VAL A 72 8.58 -16.19 -20.53
CA VAL A 72 7.70 -16.92 -21.45
C VAL A 72 6.54 -16.03 -21.93
N LEU A 73 5.86 -15.32 -21.02
CA LEU A 73 4.78 -14.40 -21.35
C LEU A 73 5.21 -13.30 -22.34
N ILE A 74 6.44 -12.78 -22.17
CA ILE A 74 7.02 -11.79 -23.09
C ILE A 74 7.35 -12.43 -24.44
N THR A 75 7.92 -13.64 -24.47
CA THR A 75 8.24 -14.33 -25.73
C THR A 75 7.00 -14.71 -26.53
N LEU A 76 5.86 -14.89 -25.86
CA LEU A 76 4.56 -15.17 -26.48
C LEU A 76 3.77 -13.90 -26.84
N HIS A 77 4.39 -12.72 -26.75
CA HIS A 77 3.78 -11.40 -27.06
C HIS A 77 2.55 -11.02 -26.20
N TYR A 78 2.43 -11.54 -24.97
CA TYR A 78 1.39 -11.15 -24.01
C TYR A 78 1.84 -10.02 -23.07
N GLU A 79 2.35 -8.92 -23.61
CA GLU A 79 2.93 -7.82 -22.82
C GLU A 79 1.92 -7.15 -21.87
N ASN A 80 0.65 -7.03 -22.29
CA ASN A 80 -0.43 -6.46 -21.47
C ASN A 80 -0.75 -7.29 -20.22
N VAL A 81 -0.53 -8.62 -20.28
CA VAL A 81 -0.74 -9.50 -19.13
C VAL A 81 0.40 -9.32 -18.14
N ALA A 82 1.64 -9.24 -18.62
CA ALA A 82 2.82 -9.06 -17.79
C ALA A 82 2.78 -7.74 -16.98
N THR A 83 2.30 -6.65 -17.57
CA THR A 83 2.15 -5.36 -16.86
C THR A 83 1.06 -5.41 -15.80
N THR A 84 -0.05 -6.09 -16.07
CA THR A 84 -1.13 -6.31 -15.10
C THR A 84 -0.68 -7.20 -13.93
N MET A 85 0.26 -8.13 -14.17
CA MET A 85 0.81 -9.03 -13.15
C MET A 85 1.78 -8.37 -12.17
N PHE A 86 2.06 -7.07 -12.27
CA PHE A 86 2.90 -6.35 -11.31
C PHE A 86 2.39 -6.47 -9.86
N MET A 87 1.11 -6.18 -9.64
CA MET A 87 0.52 -6.16 -8.30
C MET A 87 0.56 -7.52 -7.58
N PRO A 88 0.17 -8.66 -8.19
CA PRO A 88 0.30 -9.96 -7.54
C PRO A 88 1.77 -10.34 -7.30
N MET A 89 2.69 -9.94 -8.19
CA MET A 89 4.11 -10.27 -8.04
C MET A 89 4.77 -9.51 -6.88
N LEU A 90 4.38 -8.26 -6.66
CA LEU A 90 4.77 -7.51 -5.45
C LEU A 90 4.27 -8.22 -4.18
N GLY A 91 3.06 -8.81 -4.24
CA GLY A 91 2.53 -9.69 -3.21
C GLY A 91 3.43 -10.91 -2.93
N VAL A 92 3.96 -11.55 -3.98
CA VAL A 92 4.89 -12.68 -3.81
C VAL A 92 6.23 -12.23 -3.23
N ALA A 93 6.75 -11.07 -3.64
CA ALA A 93 7.99 -10.53 -3.09
C ALA A 93 7.86 -10.21 -1.59
N THR A 94 6.75 -9.58 -1.20
CA THR A 94 6.43 -9.30 0.21
C THR A 94 6.20 -10.58 1.01
N PHE A 95 5.59 -11.61 0.42
CA PHE A 95 5.48 -12.93 1.02
C PHE A 95 6.86 -13.55 1.27
N CYS A 96 7.76 -13.58 0.29
CA CYS A 96 9.12 -14.12 0.44
C CYS A 96 9.91 -13.38 1.54
N TYR A 97 9.78 -12.06 1.60
CA TYR A 97 10.37 -11.24 2.66
C TYR A 97 9.79 -11.64 4.03
N SER A 98 8.47 -11.74 4.15
CA SER A 98 7.81 -12.11 5.40
C SER A 98 8.19 -13.51 5.87
N TYR A 99 8.27 -14.49 4.96
CA TYR A 99 8.67 -15.86 5.28
C TYR A 99 10.11 -15.92 5.79
N THR A 100 11.01 -15.13 5.19
CA THR A 100 12.40 -15.03 5.63
C THR A 100 12.49 -14.56 7.09
N LEU A 101 11.66 -13.59 7.49
CA LEU A 101 11.60 -13.13 8.88
C LEU A 101 11.04 -14.19 9.84
N VAL A 102 9.98 -14.90 9.43
CA VAL A 102 9.42 -16.00 10.24
C VAL A 102 10.45 -17.10 10.44
N LYS A 103 11.17 -17.47 9.38
CA LYS A 103 12.24 -18.48 9.44
C LYS A 103 13.41 -18.03 10.31
N PHE A 104 13.79 -16.75 10.27
CA PHE A 104 14.79 -16.20 11.19
C PHE A 104 14.33 -16.30 12.65
N LEU A 105 13.05 -16.00 12.92
CA LEU A 105 12.49 -16.17 14.25
C LEU A 105 12.55 -17.64 14.70
N ALA A 106 12.26 -18.57 13.80
CA ALA A 106 12.39 -20.00 14.09
C ALA A 106 13.83 -20.39 14.42
N PHE A 107 14.82 -19.88 13.70
CA PHE A 107 16.23 -20.11 14.04
C PHE A 107 16.64 -19.50 15.38
N SER A 108 15.97 -18.43 15.83
CA SER A 108 16.24 -17.84 17.15
C SER A 108 15.81 -18.72 18.32
N GLU A 109 14.96 -19.72 18.09
CA GLU A 109 14.55 -20.71 19.10
C GLU A 109 15.72 -21.64 19.48
N ASP A 110 16.63 -21.92 18.55
CA ASP A 110 17.87 -22.67 18.81
C ASP A 110 19.07 -21.74 18.77
N VAL A 111 19.56 -21.35 19.95
CA VAL A 111 20.66 -20.39 20.11
C VAL A 111 21.93 -20.86 19.38
N GLN A 112 22.14 -22.18 19.20
CA GLN A 112 23.31 -22.70 18.50
C GLN A 112 23.30 -22.36 17.00
N MET A 113 22.12 -22.29 16.39
CA MET A 113 21.96 -21.93 14.98
C MET A 113 22.39 -20.50 14.68
N LEU A 114 22.20 -19.57 15.63
CA LEU A 114 22.57 -18.16 15.44
C LEU A 114 24.08 -17.93 15.31
N TYR A 115 24.89 -18.87 15.81
CA TYR A 115 26.36 -18.82 15.67
C TYR A 115 26.83 -19.26 14.28
N TYR A 116 26.00 -19.93 13.49
CA TYR A 116 26.39 -20.40 12.17
C TYR A 116 26.41 -19.23 11.18
N PRO A 117 27.54 -18.95 10.51
CA PRO A 117 27.65 -17.82 9.57
C PRO A 117 26.72 -17.98 8.36
N GLY A 118 26.42 -19.23 7.97
CA GLY A 118 25.49 -19.54 6.87
C GLY A 118 24.06 -19.05 7.10
N VAL A 119 23.58 -18.97 8.35
CA VAL A 119 22.24 -18.46 8.68
C VAL A 119 22.14 -16.98 8.32
N TRP A 120 23.10 -16.18 8.77
CA TRP A 120 23.15 -14.75 8.47
C TRP A 120 23.27 -14.48 6.98
N PHE A 121 24.14 -15.22 6.29
CA PHE A 121 24.30 -15.09 4.84
C PHE A 121 23.00 -15.44 4.09
N SER A 122 22.31 -16.50 4.50
CA SER A 122 21.01 -16.91 3.91
C SER A 122 19.93 -15.84 4.09
N ILE A 123 19.83 -15.24 5.28
CA ILE A 123 18.80 -14.23 5.58
C ILE A 123 19.07 -12.93 4.84
N ILE A 124 20.30 -12.42 4.91
CA ILE A 124 20.69 -11.18 4.24
C ILE A 124 20.47 -11.33 2.73
N TRP A 125 20.91 -12.45 2.16
CA TRP A 125 20.72 -12.72 0.75
C TRP A 125 19.25 -12.87 0.37
N SER A 126 18.44 -13.60 1.15
CA SER A 126 17.02 -13.79 0.84
C SER A 126 16.22 -12.48 0.87
N ILE A 127 16.52 -11.57 1.82
CA ILE A 127 15.93 -10.23 1.87
C ILE A 127 16.35 -9.41 0.64
N LEU A 128 17.64 -9.40 0.32
CA LEU A 128 18.17 -8.69 -0.83
C LEU A 128 17.59 -9.23 -2.15
N ALA A 129 17.48 -10.55 -2.29
CA ALA A 129 16.92 -11.22 -3.45
C ALA A 129 15.42 -10.90 -3.63
N ALA A 130 14.64 -10.85 -2.55
CA ALA A 130 13.24 -10.44 -2.62
C ALA A 130 13.07 -8.99 -3.12
N LEU A 131 13.94 -8.07 -2.65
CA LEU A 131 13.96 -6.68 -3.09
C LEU A 131 14.39 -6.58 -4.57
N LEU A 132 15.50 -7.22 -4.94
CA LEU A 132 16.01 -7.21 -6.30
C LEU A 132 15.01 -7.82 -7.28
N PHE A 133 14.31 -8.89 -6.90
CA PHE A 133 13.24 -9.48 -7.69
C PHE A 133 12.11 -8.48 -7.98
N ALA A 134 11.66 -7.72 -6.97
CA ALA A 134 10.65 -6.68 -7.16
C ALA A 134 11.14 -5.55 -8.08
N LEU A 135 12.40 -5.11 -7.92
CA LEU A 135 13.01 -4.09 -8.77
C LEU A 135 13.20 -4.55 -10.22
N VAL A 136 13.65 -5.79 -10.42
CA VAL A 136 13.77 -6.41 -11.74
C VAL A 136 12.40 -6.46 -12.41
N TRP A 137 11.37 -6.89 -11.69
CA TRP A 137 10.01 -6.95 -12.24
C TRP A 137 9.47 -5.57 -12.61
N TYR A 138 9.70 -4.56 -11.76
CA TYR A 138 9.29 -3.18 -12.02
C TYR A 138 10.02 -2.57 -13.22
N PHE A 139 11.36 -2.57 -13.20
CA PHE A 139 12.18 -1.80 -14.13
C PHE A 139 12.39 -2.51 -15.48
N ILE A 140 12.55 -3.83 -15.47
CA ILE A 140 12.90 -4.59 -16.67
C ILE A 140 11.64 -5.05 -17.41
N LEU A 141 10.65 -5.52 -16.65
CA LEU A 141 9.42 -6.11 -17.18
C LEU A 141 8.29 -5.10 -17.37
N THR A 142 8.02 -4.30 -16.35
CA THR A 142 6.91 -3.34 -16.34
C THR A 142 7.40 -1.95 -16.71
N ALA A 143 8.35 -1.85 -17.66
CA ALA A 143 8.96 -0.59 -18.04
C ALA A 143 7.89 0.39 -18.54
N HIS A 144 7.29 1.12 -17.61
CA HIS A 144 6.63 2.37 -17.86
C HIS A 144 7.74 3.23 -18.40
N GLU A 145 7.68 3.63 -19.67
CA GLU A 145 8.54 4.69 -20.16
C GLU A 145 8.31 5.86 -19.21
N PHE A 146 9.31 6.12 -18.36
CA PHE A 146 9.27 7.22 -17.43
C PHE A 146 9.50 8.44 -18.31
N ASP A 147 8.39 9.00 -18.80
CA ASP A 147 8.36 10.02 -19.82
C ASP A 147 8.95 11.32 -19.27
N TYR A 148 10.28 11.39 -19.28
CA TYR A 148 11.07 12.53 -18.80
C TYR A 148 10.67 13.82 -19.55
N GLN A 149 10.25 13.69 -20.82
CA GLN A 149 9.76 14.83 -21.60
C GLN A 149 8.49 15.41 -21.00
N ARG A 150 7.63 14.61 -20.36
CA ARG A 150 6.42 15.10 -19.71
C ARG A 150 6.74 16.00 -18.52
N LEU A 151 7.67 15.60 -17.65
CA LEU A 151 8.10 16.41 -16.49
C LEU A 151 8.85 17.69 -16.91
N VAL A 152 9.68 17.60 -17.95
CA VAL A 152 10.42 18.75 -18.49
C VAL A 152 9.45 19.70 -19.20
N SER A 153 8.49 19.20 -19.97
CA SER A 153 7.49 20.02 -20.66
C SER A 153 6.51 20.70 -19.70
N GLU A 154 6.08 20.03 -18.63
CA GLU A 154 5.27 20.66 -17.57
C GLU A 154 6.03 21.79 -16.88
N ARG A 155 7.32 21.59 -16.58
CA ARG A 155 8.15 22.63 -15.98
C ARG A 155 8.39 23.79 -16.96
N PHE A 156 8.70 23.51 -18.23
CA PHE A 156 8.92 24.55 -19.23
C PHE A 156 7.65 25.36 -19.53
N ASN A 157 6.49 24.70 -19.62
CA ASN A 157 5.19 25.36 -19.77
C ASN A 157 4.80 26.19 -18.55
N SER A 158 5.17 25.74 -17.34
CA SER A 158 4.94 26.54 -16.12
C SER A 158 5.78 27.82 -16.11
N VAL A 159 7.04 27.75 -16.54
CA VAL A 159 7.97 28.90 -16.59
C VAL A 159 7.58 29.89 -17.69
N ASN A 160 7.22 29.41 -18.89
CA ASN A 160 6.73 30.28 -19.95
C ASN A 160 5.44 31.01 -19.54
N ARG A 161 4.53 30.34 -18.81
CA ARG A 161 3.33 30.98 -18.25
C ARG A 161 3.68 32.12 -17.30
N THR A 162 4.64 31.92 -16.39
CA THR A 162 5.06 32.99 -15.47
C THR A 162 5.73 34.16 -16.19
N THR A 163 6.59 33.89 -17.17
CA THR A 163 7.27 34.94 -17.94
C THR A 163 6.27 35.78 -18.76
N SER A 164 5.31 35.14 -19.43
CA SER A 164 4.26 35.86 -20.17
C SER A 164 3.35 36.69 -19.26
N THR A 165 3.07 36.23 -18.03
CA THR A 165 2.30 37.03 -17.06
C THR A 165 3.07 38.27 -16.55
N VAL A 166 4.40 38.20 -16.45
CA VAL A 166 5.23 39.33 -15.99
C VAL A 166 5.41 40.38 -17.10
N GLU A 167 5.60 39.95 -18.35
CA GLU A 167 5.69 40.87 -19.50
C GLU A 167 4.35 41.59 -19.76
N THR A 168 3.21 40.89 -19.61
CA THR A 168 1.89 41.50 -19.78
C THR A 168 1.50 42.44 -18.61
N ALA A 169 2.10 42.26 -17.43
CA ALA A 169 1.88 43.13 -16.27
C ALA A 169 2.74 44.41 -16.33
N ALA A 170 3.96 44.33 -16.89
CA ALA A 170 4.84 45.49 -17.05
C ALA A 170 4.27 46.56 -18.01
N ASP A 171 3.50 46.15 -19.02
CA ASP A 171 2.87 47.05 -19.99
C ASP A 171 1.55 47.70 -19.51
N ARG A 172 1.00 47.31 -18.34
CA ARG A 172 -0.32 47.78 -17.87
C ARG A 172 -0.31 48.78 -16.71
N ASN A 173 0.85 49.09 -16.15
CA ASN A 173 0.99 50.05 -15.04
C ASN A 173 0.71 51.52 -15.39
N SER A 174 0.05 51.82 -16.52
CA SER A 174 -0.26 53.19 -16.97
C SER A 174 -1.74 53.58 -16.86
N SER A 175 -2.61 52.79 -16.22
CA SER A 175 -4.06 53.13 -16.17
C SER A 175 -4.84 52.62 -14.94
N ASP A 176 -4.28 52.71 -13.74
CA ASP A 176 -5.01 52.41 -12.49
C ASP A 176 -5.29 53.68 -11.67
N SER A 177 -6.47 54.28 -11.87
CA SER A 177 -7.05 55.23 -10.91
C SER A 177 -8.59 55.28 -10.89
N VAL A 178 -9.31 54.42 -11.64
CA VAL A 178 -10.77 54.54 -11.80
C VAL A 178 -11.59 53.39 -11.18
N SER A 179 -10.97 52.28 -10.77
CA SER A 179 -11.71 51.05 -10.40
C SER A 179 -11.91 50.80 -8.90
N GLU A 180 -11.34 51.64 -8.02
CA GLU A 180 -11.29 51.36 -6.58
C GLU A 180 -12.66 51.48 -5.88
N HIS A 181 -13.61 52.21 -6.48
CA HIS A 181 -14.89 52.51 -5.82
C HIS A 181 -16.01 51.47 -6.05
N LEU A 182 -15.82 50.46 -6.92
CA LEU A 182 -16.84 49.45 -7.26
C LEU A 182 -16.58 48.05 -6.65
N ILE A 183 -15.46 47.86 -5.94
CA ILE A 183 -15.02 46.53 -5.47
C ILE A 183 -15.43 46.25 -4.02
N GLU A 184 -15.89 47.25 -3.27
CA GLU A 184 -16.16 47.10 -1.82
C GLU A 184 -17.44 46.29 -1.51
N ASP A 185 -18.34 46.08 -2.48
CA ASP A 185 -19.66 45.46 -2.24
C ASP A 185 -19.76 43.96 -2.62
N ILE A 186 -18.64 43.31 -2.99
CA ILE A 186 -18.59 41.87 -3.29
C ILE A 186 -17.59 41.19 -2.35
N SER A 187 -17.76 41.35 -1.04
CA SER A 187 -17.10 40.45 -0.09
C SER A 187 -17.82 39.10 -0.11
N PRO A 188 -17.23 38.02 -0.65
CA PRO A 188 -17.89 36.73 -0.68
C PRO A 188 -18.17 36.31 0.75
N LYS A 189 -19.45 36.09 1.09
CA LYS A 189 -19.88 35.57 2.38
C LYS A 189 -19.00 34.36 2.73
N ARG A 190 -18.16 34.49 3.76
CA ARG A 190 -17.20 33.45 4.17
C ARG A 190 -18.01 32.26 4.71
N ILE A 191 -18.34 31.33 3.83
CA ILE A 191 -19.10 30.13 4.17
C ILE A 191 -18.28 29.33 5.20
N SER A 192 -18.90 28.92 6.31
CA SER A 192 -18.19 28.23 7.40
C SER A 192 -17.64 26.89 6.90
N THR A 193 -16.51 26.44 7.46
CA THR A 193 -15.94 25.12 7.16
C THR A 193 -16.96 24.01 7.43
N LEU A 194 -17.82 24.19 8.42
CA LEU A 194 -18.89 23.25 8.76
C LEU A 194 -19.99 23.20 7.68
N ASP A 195 -20.33 24.34 7.09
CA ASP A 195 -21.35 24.40 6.03
C ASP A 195 -20.89 23.63 4.79
N HIS A 196 -19.60 23.72 4.46
CA HIS A 196 -19.00 22.92 3.38
C HIS A 196 -19.05 21.42 3.69
N VAL A 197 -18.78 21.03 4.94
CA VAL A 197 -18.89 19.64 5.39
C VAL A 197 -20.34 19.14 5.31
N PHE A 198 -21.32 19.94 5.73
CA PHE A 198 -22.73 19.58 5.62
C PHE A 198 -23.21 19.48 4.17
N ALA A 199 -22.75 20.36 3.30
CA ALA A 199 -23.01 20.27 1.86
C ALA A 199 -22.44 18.95 1.29
N LEU A 200 -21.23 18.57 1.69
CA LEU A 200 -20.62 17.28 1.30
C LEU A 200 -21.34 16.08 1.90
N LEU A 201 -21.81 16.17 3.15
CA LEU A 201 -22.61 15.13 3.79
C LEU A 201 -23.92 14.88 3.02
N ARG A 202 -24.51 15.92 2.44
CA ARG A 202 -25.69 15.80 1.57
C ARG A 202 -25.38 15.00 0.31
N TYR A 203 -24.19 15.12 -0.27
CA TYR A 203 -23.73 14.27 -1.37
C TYR A 203 -23.49 12.82 -0.92
N CYS A 204 -22.90 12.61 0.25
CA CYS A 204 -22.74 11.26 0.82
C CYS A 204 -24.09 10.56 1.04
N ARG A 205 -25.14 11.30 1.43
CA ARG A 205 -26.49 10.76 1.60
C ARG A 205 -27.08 10.18 0.32
N TYR A 206 -26.73 10.71 -0.85
CA TYR A 206 -27.20 10.17 -2.13
C TYR A 206 -26.65 8.76 -2.40
N HIS A 207 -25.43 8.46 -1.93
CA HIS A 207 -24.78 7.15 -2.06
C HIS A 207 -24.75 6.35 -0.75
N TRP A 208 -25.79 6.49 0.08
CA TRP A 208 -25.85 5.91 1.43
C TRP A 208 -25.72 4.38 1.46
N PHE A 209 -26.12 3.68 0.40
CA PHE A 209 -25.99 2.22 0.31
C PHE A 209 -24.54 1.73 0.48
N TRP A 210 -23.58 2.38 -0.18
CA TRP A 210 -22.17 1.98 -0.08
C TRP A 210 -21.56 2.33 1.27
N PHE A 211 -21.97 3.45 1.85
CA PHE A 211 -21.55 3.86 3.20
C PHE A 211 -22.11 2.93 4.28
N THR A 212 -23.37 2.51 4.19
CA THR A 212 -23.97 1.56 5.15
C THR A 212 -23.34 0.19 5.05
N LEU A 213 -23.13 -0.31 3.83
CA LEU A 213 -22.44 -1.58 3.60
C LEU A 213 -21.02 -1.56 4.17
N GLY A 214 -20.26 -0.49 3.88
CA GLY A 214 -18.94 -0.28 4.46
C GLY A 214 -18.96 -0.18 5.99
N PHE A 215 -19.98 0.45 6.56
CA PHE A 215 -20.17 0.55 8.01
C PHE A 215 -20.46 -0.81 8.66
N ILE A 216 -21.28 -1.66 8.03
CA ILE A 216 -21.53 -3.02 8.52
C ILE A 216 -20.22 -3.82 8.56
N PHE A 217 -19.44 -3.79 7.48
CA PHE A 217 -18.13 -4.45 7.46
C PHE A 217 -17.14 -3.84 8.46
N LEU A 218 -17.20 -2.53 8.71
CA LEU A 218 -16.43 -1.86 9.75
C LEU A 218 -16.75 -2.39 11.15
N VAL A 219 -18.03 -2.61 11.45
CA VAL A 219 -18.44 -3.15 12.76
C VAL A 219 -17.94 -4.58 12.93
N VAL A 220 -18.14 -5.45 11.94
CA VAL A 220 -17.64 -6.84 11.99
C VAL A 220 -16.12 -6.87 12.15
N TYR A 221 -15.43 -6.02 11.38
CA TYR A 221 -13.98 -5.84 11.49
C TYR A 221 -13.54 -5.37 12.88
N ALA A 222 -14.20 -4.34 13.43
CA ALA A 222 -13.86 -3.77 14.73
C ALA A 222 -14.06 -4.81 15.83
N ILE A 223 -15.17 -5.54 15.83
CA ILE A 223 -15.44 -6.62 16.78
C ILE A 223 -14.34 -7.68 16.70
N ALA A 224 -14.05 -8.20 15.50
CA ALA A 224 -13.01 -9.22 15.33
C ALA A 224 -11.64 -8.73 15.82
N ARG A 225 -11.28 -7.48 15.50
CA ARG A 225 -9.99 -6.87 15.88
C ARG A 225 -9.86 -6.65 17.39
N VAL A 226 -10.96 -6.30 18.04
CA VAL A 226 -11.03 -6.05 19.49
C VAL A 226 -10.88 -7.34 20.30
N PHE A 227 -11.27 -8.51 19.76
CA PHE A 227 -11.06 -9.79 20.43
C PHE A 227 -9.62 -10.33 20.35
N ILE A 228 -8.78 -9.83 19.43
CA ILE A 228 -7.42 -10.34 19.24
C ILE A 228 -6.58 -10.29 20.54
N PRO A 229 -6.51 -9.15 21.28
CA PRO A 229 -5.71 -9.07 22.50
C PRO A 229 -6.15 -10.05 23.60
N LYS A 230 -7.46 -10.36 23.68
CA LYS A 230 -8.00 -11.33 24.63
C LYS A 230 -7.41 -12.73 24.38
N TYR A 231 -7.43 -13.18 23.13
CA TYR A 231 -6.90 -14.48 22.76
C TYR A 231 -5.38 -14.53 22.82
N THR A 232 -4.69 -13.41 22.57
CA THR A 232 -3.26 -13.30 22.87
C THR A 232 -2.98 -13.54 24.36
N GLY A 233 -3.79 -12.95 25.26
CA GLY A 233 -3.74 -13.22 26.70
C GLY A 233 -4.00 -14.69 27.05
N ASP A 234 -5.00 -15.31 26.42
CA ASP A 234 -5.32 -16.73 26.63
C ASP A 234 -4.15 -17.65 26.19
N VAL A 235 -3.51 -17.35 25.04
CA VAL A 235 -2.30 -18.06 24.56
C VAL A 235 -1.17 -17.95 25.58
N ILE A 236 -0.89 -16.74 26.07
CA ILE A 236 0.17 -16.50 27.08
C ILE A 236 -0.14 -17.25 28.38
N SER A 237 -1.39 -17.22 28.85
CA SER A 237 -1.79 -17.92 30.08
C SER A 237 -1.63 -19.43 29.94
N ASN A 238 -1.98 -19.98 28.78
CA ASN A 238 -1.86 -21.41 28.50
C ASN A 238 -0.39 -21.86 28.44
N ILE A 239 0.50 -21.03 27.89
CA ILE A 239 1.96 -21.26 27.91
C ILE A 239 2.49 -21.26 29.34
N VAL A 240 2.15 -20.23 30.14
CA VAL A 240 2.64 -20.08 31.52
C VAL A 240 2.14 -21.20 32.43
N LYS A 241 0.87 -21.60 32.29
CA LYS A 241 0.25 -22.66 33.11
C LYS A 241 0.62 -24.07 32.66
N LYS A 242 1.42 -24.22 31.59
CA LYS A 242 1.68 -25.51 30.92
C LYS A 242 0.39 -26.29 30.62
N ALA A 243 -0.68 -25.58 30.25
CA ALA A 243 -1.88 -26.22 29.75
C ALA A 243 -1.49 -26.99 28.48
N GLY A 244 -1.79 -28.28 28.42
CA GLY A 244 -1.27 -29.18 27.39
C GLY A 244 -1.38 -28.65 25.96
N VAL A 245 -0.53 -29.17 25.06
CA VAL A 245 -0.35 -28.69 23.67
C VAL A 245 -1.67 -28.50 22.91
N ALA A 246 -2.69 -29.32 23.18
CA ALA A 246 -4.02 -29.19 22.59
C ALA A 246 -4.72 -27.85 22.89
N ALA A 247 -4.62 -27.33 24.12
CA ALA A 247 -5.22 -26.05 24.50
C ALA A 247 -4.51 -24.85 23.83
N LEU A 248 -3.19 -24.97 23.68
CA LEU A 248 -2.38 -23.99 22.97
C LEU A 248 -2.74 -23.95 21.48
N ILE A 249 -2.78 -25.11 20.81
CA ILE A 249 -3.17 -25.22 19.40
C ILE A 249 -4.58 -24.64 19.17
N HIS A 250 -5.55 -24.96 20.04
CA HIS A 250 -6.90 -24.42 19.94
C HIS A 250 -6.94 -22.89 20.05
N SER A 251 -6.17 -22.32 20.98
CA SER A 251 -6.08 -20.86 21.17
C SER A 251 -5.42 -20.16 19.97
N VAL A 252 -4.35 -20.76 19.43
CA VAL A 252 -3.65 -20.26 18.23
C VAL A 252 -4.54 -20.35 16.99
N LEU A 253 -5.31 -21.45 16.83
CA LEU A 253 -6.25 -21.62 15.72
C LEU A 253 -7.36 -20.58 15.75
N ILE A 254 -7.95 -20.30 16.93
CA ILE A 254 -8.97 -19.25 17.05
C ILE A 254 -8.38 -17.87 16.74
N MET A 255 -7.19 -17.57 17.26
CA MET A 255 -6.49 -16.32 16.95
C MET A 255 -6.24 -16.18 15.44
N GLY A 256 -5.76 -17.23 14.78
CA GLY A 256 -5.54 -17.27 13.33
C GLY A 256 -6.83 -17.11 12.52
N ALA A 257 -7.92 -17.74 12.94
CA ALA A 257 -9.22 -17.57 12.30
C ALA A 257 -9.73 -16.12 12.43
N LEU A 258 -9.60 -15.53 13.62
CA LEU A 258 -10.00 -14.14 13.88
C LEU A 258 -9.18 -13.14 13.06
N THR A 259 -7.86 -13.33 12.93
CA THR A 259 -7.02 -12.45 12.12
C THR A 259 -7.36 -12.57 10.64
N MET A 260 -7.62 -13.78 10.14
CA MET A 260 -8.05 -14.01 8.75
C MET A 260 -9.40 -13.33 8.46
N ILE A 261 -10.39 -13.50 9.33
CA ILE A 261 -11.70 -12.85 9.24
C ILE A 261 -11.53 -11.33 9.29
N SER A 262 -10.78 -10.81 10.25
CA SER A 262 -10.57 -9.36 10.38
C SER A 262 -9.88 -8.77 9.14
N THR A 263 -8.94 -9.48 8.53
CA THR A 263 -8.24 -9.00 7.33
C THR A 263 -9.19 -8.99 6.13
N PHE A 264 -9.99 -10.04 5.97
CA PHE A 264 -10.96 -10.15 4.89
C PHE A 264 -12.03 -9.05 4.96
N PHE A 265 -12.67 -8.89 6.13
CA PHE A 265 -13.66 -7.83 6.36
C PHE A 265 -13.04 -6.43 6.36
N GLY A 266 -11.80 -6.29 6.82
CA GLY A 266 -11.04 -5.05 6.74
C GLY A 266 -10.79 -4.60 5.30
N GLY A 267 -10.49 -5.56 4.40
CA GLY A 267 -10.36 -5.32 2.97
C GLY A 267 -11.69 -4.93 2.32
N LEU A 268 -12.76 -5.70 2.55
CA LEU A 268 -14.11 -5.39 2.05
C LEU A 268 -14.59 -4.00 2.48
N ARG A 269 -14.38 -3.67 3.76
CA ARG A 269 -14.64 -2.35 4.31
C ARG A 269 -13.87 -1.27 3.55
N GLY A 270 -12.55 -1.43 3.41
CA GLY A 270 -11.69 -0.49 2.68
C GLY A 270 -12.19 -0.23 1.27
N GLY A 271 -12.42 -1.29 0.50
CA GLY A 271 -12.95 -1.20 -0.86
C GLY A 271 -14.31 -0.50 -0.95
N CYS A 272 -15.24 -0.79 -0.04
CA CYS A 272 -16.56 -0.13 -0.02
C CYS A 272 -16.44 1.37 0.25
N PHE A 273 -15.63 1.79 1.23
CA PHE A 273 -15.44 3.21 1.52
C PHE A 273 -14.69 3.93 0.39
N ASP A 274 -13.64 3.32 -0.18
CA ASP A 274 -12.90 3.91 -1.30
C ASP A 274 -13.80 4.10 -2.52
N TYR A 275 -14.64 3.11 -2.82
CA TYR A 275 -15.62 3.22 -3.90
C TYR A 275 -16.69 4.30 -3.62
N ALA A 276 -17.21 4.35 -2.39
CA ALA A 276 -18.18 5.38 -1.99
C ALA A 276 -17.59 6.79 -2.11
N THR A 277 -16.35 6.99 -1.65
CA THR A 277 -15.62 8.26 -1.76
C THR A 277 -15.38 8.64 -3.22
N ALA A 278 -15.03 7.67 -4.08
CA ALA A 278 -14.85 7.92 -5.51
C ALA A 278 -16.17 8.37 -6.19
N LEU A 279 -17.30 7.77 -5.82
CA LEU A 279 -18.63 8.15 -6.32
C LEU A 279 -19.00 9.58 -5.91
N VAL A 280 -18.81 9.94 -4.63
CA VAL A 280 -19.06 11.29 -4.13
C VAL A 280 -18.19 12.30 -4.87
N SER A 281 -16.88 12.04 -5.00
CA SER A 281 -15.99 12.92 -5.75
C SER A 281 -16.31 13.02 -7.23
N ARG A 282 -16.90 11.99 -7.84
CA ARG A 282 -17.40 12.07 -9.21
C ARG A 282 -18.64 12.97 -9.28
N GLN A 283 -19.59 12.82 -8.37
CA GLN A 283 -20.83 13.60 -8.36
C GLN A 283 -20.56 15.09 -8.17
N VAL A 284 -19.73 15.45 -7.18
CA VAL A 284 -19.34 16.85 -6.92
C VAL A 284 -18.72 17.49 -8.18
N ARG A 285 -17.87 16.75 -8.91
CA ARG A 285 -17.28 17.22 -10.17
C ARG A 285 -18.31 17.43 -11.27
N MET A 286 -19.28 16.52 -11.41
CA MET A 286 -20.33 16.66 -12.43
C MET A 286 -21.22 17.87 -12.15
N ASP A 287 -21.62 18.09 -10.90
CA ASP A 287 -22.47 19.22 -10.54
C ASP A 287 -21.74 20.55 -10.69
N LEU A 288 -20.45 20.60 -10.36
CA LEU A 288 -19.61 21.77 -10.57
C LEU A 288 -19.41 22.07 -12.06
N PHE A 289 -19.11 21.05 -12.87
CA PHE A 289 -18.97 21.21 -14.32
C PHE A 289 -20.28 21.69 -14.95
N ARG A 290 -21.42 21.13 -14.52
CA ARG A 290 -22.74 21.58 -14.97
C ARG A 290 -22.97 23.05 -14.62
N SER A 291 -22.63 23.48 -13.41
CA SER A 291 -22.75 24.87 -13.01
C SER A 291 -21.88 25.79 -13.85
N LEU A 292 -20.62 25.39 -14.13
CA LEU A 292 -19.68 26.18 -14.93
C LEU A 292 -20.19 26.39 -16.37
N VAL A 293 -20.76 25.36 -17.00
CA VAL A 293 -21.28 25.45 -18.38
C VAL A 293 -22.49 26.37 -18.50
N HIS A 294 -23.27 26.57 -17.42
CA HIS A 294 -24.42 27.47 -17.41
C HIS A 294 -24.07 28.91 -16.99
N GLN A 295 -22.79 29.20 -16.75
CA GLN A 295 -22.34 30.52 -16.36
C GLN A 295 -22.38 31.50 -17.56
N GLU A 296 -22.64 32.78 -17.29
CA GLU A 296 -22.71 33.81 -18.33
C GLU A 296 -21.36 34.04 -19.02
N ILE A 297 -21.39 34.45 -20.30
CA ILE A 297 -20.18 34.69 -21.10
C ILE A 297 -19.27 35.75 -20.45
N GLY A 298 -19.87 36.76 -19.78
CA GLY A 298 -19.14 37.79 -19.05
C GLY A 298 -18.22 37.24 -17.95
N PHE A 299 -18.57 36.14 -17.29
CA PHE A 299 -17.71 35.48 -16.30
C PHE A 299 -16.40 34.97 -16.92
N PHE A 300 -16.47 34.49 -18.17
CA PHE A 300 -15.31 34.02 -18.93
C PHE A 300 -14.46 35.17 -19.46
N ASP A 301 -15.04 36.34 -19.71
CA ASP A 301 -14.33 37.54 -20.19
C ASP A 301 -13.57 38.28 -19.08
N ILE A 302 -14.12 38.30 -17.86
CA ILE A 302 -13.49 38.95 -16.69
C ILE A 302 -12.23 38.17 -16.26
N THR A 303 -12.23 36.86 -16.42
CA THR A 303 -11.13 35.99 -16.01
C THR A 303 -10.10 35.85 -17.14
N LYS A 304 -9.21 36.85 -17.30
CA LYS A 304 -8.20 36.90 -18.38
C LYS A 304 -7.15 35.76 -18.36
N SER A 305 -7.15 34.92 -17.32
CA SER A 305 -6.44 33.62 -17.30
C SER A 305 -7.27 32.61 -18.11
N GLY A 306 -6.98 32.49 -19.41
CA GLY A 306 -7.85 31.82 -20.40
C GLY A 306 -8.50 30.49 -19.97
N ILE A 307 -9.63 30.15 -20.62
CA ILE A 307 -10.54 29.02 -20.33
C ILE A 307 -9.87 27.76 -19.74
N GLY A 308 -8.73 27.34 -20.29
CA GLY A 308 -8.04 26.12 -19.85
C GLY A 308 -7.45 26.18 -18.45
N GLU A 309 -7.01 27.34 -17.98
CA GLU A 309 -6.49 27.50 -16.61
C GLU A 309 -7.61 27.47 -15.57
N MET A 310 -8.75 28.12 -15.85
CA MET A 310 -9.93 28.04 -14.98
C MET A 310 -10.45 26.62 -14.84
N VAL A 311 -10.63 25.92 -15.97
CA VAL A 311 -11.09 24.52 -15.96
C VAL A 311 -10.10 23.64 -15.20
N SER A 312 -8.79 23.87 -15.38
CA SER A 312 -7.74 23.11 -14.68
C SER A 312 -7.77 23.36 -13.16
N ARG A 313 -7.75 24.62 -12.73
CA ARG A 313 -7.80 24.99 -11.30
C ARG A 313 -9.09 24.50 -10.66
N LEU A 314 -10.23 24.76 -11.30
CA LEU A 314 -11.53 24.31 -10.80
C LEU A 314 -11.58 22.79 -10.65
N THR A 315 -11.11 22.04 -11.65
CA THR A 315 -11.09 20.57 -11.60
C THR A 315 -10.12 20.07 -10.53
N SER A 316 -8.92 20.61 -10.45
CA SER A 316 -7.88 20.21 -9.50
C SER A 316 -8.25 20.54 -8.06
N ASP A 317 -8.72 21.76 -7.82
CA ASP A 317 -9.10 22.24 -6.49
C ASP A 317 -10.35 21.51 -6.00
N CYS A 318 -11.35 21.32 -6.86
CA CYS A 318 -12.53 20.53 -6.54
C CYS A 318 -12.17 19.06 -6.25
N GLN A 319 -11.29 18.47 -7.07
CA GLN A 319 -10.84 17.10 -6.88
C GLN A 319 -10.11 16.95 -5.54
N THR A 320 -9.22 17.87 -5.23
CA THR A 320 -8.44 17.87 -3.99
C THR A 320 -9.37 18.07 -2.80
N MET A 321 -10.28 19.03 -2.86
CA MET A 321 -11.24 19.33 -1.79
C MET A 321 -12.17 18.13 -1.52
N SER A 322 -12.82 17.60 -2.57
CA SER A 322 -13.76 16.48 -2.41
C SER A 322 -13.09 15.21 -1.88
N THR A 323 -11.90 14.90 -2.42
CA THR A 323 -11.13 13.73 -1.99
C THR A 323 -10.63 13.88 -0.56
N THR A 324 -10.16 15.08 -0.19
CA THR A 324 -9.68 15.37 1.16
C THR A 324 -10.80 15.26 2.17
N VAL A 325 -11.96 15.89 1.93
CA VAL A 325 -13.07 15.84 2.88
C VAL A 325 -13.63 14.41 3.00
N SER A 326 -13.83 13.72 1.88
CA SER A 326 -14.36 12.36 1.88
C SER A 326 -13.42 11.38 2.60
N THR A 327 -12.11 11.49 2.37
CA THR A 327 -11.11 10.66 3.05
C THR A 327 -11.06 10.96 4.56
N ASN A 328 -11.05 12.24 4.95
CA ASN A 328 -11.05 12.62 6.36
C ASN A 328 -12.32 12.13 7.07
N LEU A 329 -13.49 12.21 6.42
CA LEU A 329 -14.74 11.69 6.95
C LEU A 329 -14.68 10.17 7.15
N ASN A 330 -14.15 9.42 6.17
CA ASN A 330 -13.93 7.97 6.30
C ASN A 330 -12.99 7.64 7.47
N VAL A 331 -11.87 8.34 7.59
CA VAL A 331 -10.91 8.14 8.70
C VAL A 331 -11.54 8.46 10.04
N PHE A 332 -12.29 9.55 10.14
CA PHE A 332 -13.00 9.95 11.35
C PHE A 332 -14.03 8.90 11.79
N LEU A 333 -14.90 8.46 10.87
CA LEU A 333 -15.89 7.39 11.11
C LEU A 333 -15.22 6.10 11.57
N ARG A 334 -14.16 5.69 10.88
CA ARG A 334 -13.38 4.49 11.21
C ARG A 334 -12.81 4.57 12.62
N ASN A 335 -12.13 5.67 12.92
CA ASN A 335 -11.47 5.85 14.21
C ASN A 335 -12.49 5.98 15.34
N GLY A 336 -13.62 6.66 15.10
CA GLY A 336 -14.73 6.73 16.06
C GLY A 336 -15.29 5.35 16.39
N VAL A 337 -15.58 4.51 15.40
CA VAL A 337 -16.08 3.15 15.64
C VAL A 337 -15.04 2.29 16.35
N MET A 338 -13.76 2.36 15.96
CA MET A 338 -12.70 1.63 16.65
C MET A 338 -12.52 2.09 18.10
N LEU A 339 -12.60 3.40 18.36
CA LEU A 339 -12.50 3.96 19.71
C LEU A 339 -13.64 3.48 20.58
N ILE A 340 -14.89 3.57 20.10
CA ILE A 340 -16.08 3.11 20.83
C ILE A 340 -15.97 1.60 21.08
N GLY A 341 -15.62 0.81 20.05
CA GLY A 341 -15.47 -0.64 20.17
C GLY A 341 -14.40 -1.06 21.18
N ALA A 342 -13.24 -0.39 21.16
CA ALA A 342 -12.16 -0.64 22.12
C ALA A 342 -12.55 -0.23 23.54
N MET A 343 -13.21 0.92 23.70
CA MET A 343 -13.66 1.43 25.00
C MET A 343 -14.66 0.47 25.65
N VAL A 344 -15.70 0.04 24.90
CA VAL A 344 -16.69 -0.93 25.37
C VAL A 344 -16.02 -2.23 25.80
N PHE A 345 -15.08 -2.73 25.00
CA PHE A 345 -14.37 -3.96 25.32
C PHE A 345 -13.51 -3.86 26.57
N MET A 346 -12.77 -2.77 26.75
CA MET A 346 -11.98 -2.54 27.96
C MET A 346 -12.87 -2.53 29.21
N PHE A 347 -13.98 -1.79 29.17
CA PHE A 347 -14.93 -1.75 30.28
C PHE A 347 -15.55 -3.11 30.62
N VAL A 348 -15.87 -3.93 29.61
CA VAL A 348 -16.41 -5.29 29.81
C VAL A 348 -15.36 -6.23 30.43
N MET A 349 -14.10 -6.11 30.01
CA MET A 349 -13.03 -7.01 30.48
C MET A 349 -12.63 -6.71 31.94
N SER A 350 -12.44 -5.43 32.26
CA SER A 350 -12.23 -4.99 33.63
C SER A 350 -12.50 -3.49 33.75
N TRP A 351 -13.68 -3.15 34.26
CA TRP A 351 -14.03 -1.77 34.61
C TRP A 351 -12.97 -1.13 35.53
N ARG A 352 -12.42 -1.91 36.47
CA ARG A 352 -11.50 -1.41 37.50
C ARG A 352 -10.07 -1.17 36.99
N LEU A 353 -9.69 -1.78 35.88
CA LEU A 353 -8.39 -1.53 35.22
C LEU A 353 -8.50 -0.46 34.12
N SER A 354 -9.73 -0.21 33.65
CA SER A 354 -10.01 0.73 32.56
C SER A 354 -10.30 2.15 33.05
N LEU A 355 -10.84 2.27 34.26
CA LEU A 355 -11.00 3.52 35.01
C LEU A 355 -9.69 3.87 35.72
#